data_AF-A0A7T4WK83-F1
#
_entry.id   AF-A0A7T4WK83-F1
#
_cell.length_a   1.000
_cell.length_b   1.000
_cell.length_c   1.000
_cell.angle_alpha   90.00
_cell.angle_beta   90.00
_cell.angle_gamma   90.00
#
_symmetry.space_group_name_H-M   'P 1'
#
loop_
_entity.id
_entity.type
_entity.pdbx_description
1 polymer ?
#
loop_
_entity_poly.entity_id
_entity_poly.type
_entity_poly.pdbx_seq_one_letter_code
_entity_poly.pdbx_strand_id
1 'polypeptide(L)'
;MTLELRAPHDVATDASPAPARPDRRGLRGVLDRVAERRAARRARRVDDRLRELDELVHLLSDARAVVERGWIQHAWFAYVDEHGRERTATSAAAVDVQGRPLVGACLVGAVVSAAGGPHAVHGPRVQQALDVVWHALARDEGEPVLWCPAPDIRMGRVRDLTSWNDAGSRTAPEVGALLLTAERVAVHESARLQELRVARA
;
A
#
# COMPACT_ATOMS: atom_id res chain seq x y z
N MET A 1 68.34 -24.10 -36.93
CA MET A 1 66.94 -24.14 -36.45
C MET A 1 66.89 -23.28 -35.19
N THR A 2 66.53 -21.99 -35.25
CA THR A 2 65.14 -21.45 -35.10
C THR A 2 64.52 -21.91 -33.77
N LEU A 3 64.20 -21.08 -32.78
CA LEU A 3 63.79 -19.66 -32.75
C LEU A 3 64.22 -18.99 -31.45
N GLU A 4 64.62 -17.72 -31.54
CA GLU A 4 64.51 -16.77 -30.43
C GLU A 4 63.04 -16.40 -30.24
N LEU A 5 62.57 -16.35 -28.99
CA LEU A 5 61.35 -15.60 -28.64
C LEU A 5 61.63 -14.73 -27.42
N ARG A 6 61.98 -13.48 -27.72
CA ARG A 6 61.97 -12.34 -26.81
C ARG A 6 60.57 -11.73 -26.89
N ALA A 7 59.85 -11.67 -25.78
CA ALA A 7 58.61 -10.91 -25.67
C ALA A 7 58.75 -9.87 -24.54
N PRO A 8 58.78 -8.56 -24.85
CA PRO A 8 58.62 -7.51 -23.85
C PRO A 8 57.18 -6.96 -23.84
N HIS A 9 56.66 -6.71 -22.62
CA HIS A 9 55.61 -5.74 -22.24
C HIS A 9 54.23 -5.87 -22.93
N ASP A 10 53.06 -5.49 -22.42
CA ASP A 10 52.62 -4.53 -21.40
C ASP A 10 51.30 -5.08 -20.83
N VAL A 11 51.15 -5.17 -19.50
CA VAL A 11 49.83 -5.20 -18.89
C VAL A 11 49.62 -3.82 -18.30
N ALA A 12 49.11 -2.91 -19.13
CA ALA A 12 48.51 -1.67 -18.67
C ALA A 12 47.33 -2.04 -17.76
N THR A 13 47.60 -2.11 -16.47
CA THR A 13 46.58 -2.11 -15.44
C THR A 13 45.98 -0.71 -15.48
N ASP A 14 44.97 -0.51 -16.31
CA ASP A 14 44.11 0.67 -16.25
C ASP A 14 43.20 0.57 -15.01
N ALA A 15 43.84 0.55 -13.84
CA ALA A 15 43.24 0.97 -12.59
C ALA A 15 43.57 2.45 -12.45
N SER A 16 43.06 3.26 -13.37
CA SER A 16 42.98 4.70 -13.16
C SER A 16 42.29 4.93 -11.80
N PRO A 17 42.98 5.49 -10.80
CA PRO A 17 42.35 5.75 -9.52
C PRO A 17 41.17 6.67 -9.77
N ALA A 18 39.97 6.22 -9.38
CA ALA A 18 38.80 7.09 -9.37
C ALA A 18 39.21 8.42 -8.73
N PRO A 19 38.91 9.58 -9.35
CA PRO A 19 39.38 10.85 -8.86
C PRO A 19 38.98 11.00 -7.40
N ALA A 20 39.99 11.05 -6.52
CA ALA A 20 39.79 11.24 -5.11
C ALA A 20 38.96 12.51 -4.95
N ARG A 21 37.70 12.35 -4.51
CA ARG A 21 36.84 13.48 -4.20
C ARG A 21 37.63 14.41 -3.28
N PRO A 22 37.83 15.69 -3.63
CA PRO A 22 38.66 16.56 -2.82
C PRO A 22 38.11 16.56 -1.41
N ASP A 23 38.97 16.24 -0.44
CA ASP A 23 38.64 16.24 0.98
C ASP A 23 38.34 17.70 1.37
N ARG A 24 37.09 18.11 1.13
CA ARG A 24 36.58 19.45 1.41
C ARG A 24 36.48 19.61 2.93
N ARG A 25 37.63 19.75 3.60
CA ARG A 25 37.71 19.98 5.04
C ARG A 25 37.20 21.39 5.35
N GLY A 26 36.21 21.48 6.23
CA GLY A 26 35.59 22.73 6.68
C GLY A 26 34.05 22.69 6.69
N LEU A 27 33.43 23.80 7.10
CA LEU A 27 31.97 23.95 7.18
C LEU A 27 31.24 23.54 5.89
N ARG A 28 31.80 23.85 4.71
CA ARG A 28 31.22 23.45 3.41
C ARG A 28 31.13 21.93 3.24
N GLY A 29 32.16 21.17 3.61
CA GLY A 29 32.11 19.70 3.53
C GLY A 29 31.19 19.06 4.57
N VAL A 30 30.88 19.76 5.67
CA VAL A 30 29.84 19.32 6.63
C VAL A 30 28.46 19.61 6.05
N LEU A 31 28.24 20.79 5.46
CA LEU A 31 26.98 21.15 4.79
C LEU A 31 26.68 20.23 3.60
N ASP A 32 27.67 19.93 2.76
CA ASP A 32 27.55 18.97 1.64
C ASP A 32 27.13 17.59 2.16
N ARG A 33 27.80 17.07 3.20
CA ARG A 33 27.42 15.80 3.85
C ARG A 33 26.01 15.82 4.45
N VAL A 34 25.59 16.94 5.04
CA VAL A 34 24.22 17.09 5.56
C VAL A 34 23.21 17.12 4.41
N ALA A 35 23.53 17.80 3.30
CA ALA A 35 22.68 17.85 2.11
C ALA A 35 22.53 16.45 1.47
N GLU A 36 23.63 15.71 1.33
CA GLU A 36 23.64 14.32 0.85
C GLU A 36 22.81 13.40 1.75
N ARG A 37 23.00 13.48 3.08
CA ARG A 37 22.20 12.71 4.05
C ARG A 37 20.71 13.05 3.96
N ARG A 38 20.36 14.33 3.79
CA ARG A 38 18.96 14.77 3.60
C ARG A 38 18.38 14.25 2.29
N ALA A 39 19.15 14.28 1.20
CA ALA A 39 18.74 13.73 -0.08
C ALA A 39 18.50 12.22 0.00
N ALA A 40 19.43 11.46 0.59
CA ALA A 40 19.28 10.02 0.81
C ALA A 40 18.07 9.69 1.69
N ARG A 41 17.82 10.46 2.77
CA ARG A 41 16.61 10.28 3.60
C ARG A 41 15.33 10.59 2.84
N ARG A 42 15.33 11.58 1.94
CA ARG A 42 14.17 11.87 1.08
C ARG A 42 13.91 10.73 0.09
N ALA A 43 14.94 10.23 -0.56
CA ALA A 43 14.84 9.10 -1.49
C ALA A 43 14.26 7.86 -0.80
N ARG A 44 14.79 7.51 0.38
CA ARG A 44 14.27 6.39 1.19
C ARG A 44 12.80 6.54 1.54
N ARG A 45 12.35 7.73 1.95
CA ARG A 45 10.92 7.97 2.23
C ARG A 45 10.03 7.78 1.00
N VAL A 46 10.51 8.16 -0.18
CA VAL A 46 9.79 7.92 -1.43
C VAL A 46 9.74 6.42 -1.74
N ASP A 47 10.85 5.71 -1.61
CA ASP A 47 10.90 4.25 -1.80
C ASP A 47 10.00 3.52 -0.80
N ASP A 48 10.02 3.93 0.47
CA ASP A 48 9.16 3.40 1.52
C ASP A 48 7.68 3.62 1.18
N ARG A 49 7.33 4.82 0.71
CA ARG A 49 5.95 5.13 0.33
C ARG A 49 5.49 4.36 -0.92
N LEU A 50 6.37 4.12 -1.89
CA LEU A 50 6.04 3.29 -3.05
C LEU A 50 5.76 1.84 -2.63
N ARG A 51 6.55 1.29 -1.69
CA ARG A 51 6.29 -0.05 -1.14
C ARG A 51 4.98 -0.09 -0.37
N GLU A 52 4.67 0.92 0.44
CA GLU A 52 3.38 1.00 1.12
C GLU A 52 2.20 1.00 0.13
N LEU A 53 2.30 1.72 -0.99
CA LEU A 53 1.25 1.75 -2.01
C LEU A 53 1.09 0.39 -2.72
N ASP A 54 2.19 -0.30 -3.01
CA ASP A 54 2.17 -1.66 -3.56
C ASP A 54 1.51 -2.65 -2.59
N GLU A 55 1.84 -2.57 -1.29
CA GLU A 55 1.18 -3.35 -0.24
C GLU A 55 -0.32 -3.06 -0.11
N LEU A 56 -0.77 -1.83 -0.43
CA LEU A 56 -2.18 -1.47 -0.49
C LEU A 56 -2.88 -2.08 -1.71
N VAL A 57 -2.23 -2.10 -2.89
CA VAL A 57 -2.77 -2.76 -4.09
C VAL A 57 -3.01 -4.24 -3.79
N HIS A 58 -2.03 -4.94 -3.21
CA HIS A 58 -2.19 -6.33 -2.81
C HIS A 58 -3.33 -6.53 -1.80
N LEU A 59 -3.42 -5.67 -0.77
CA LEU A 59 -4.48 -5.74 0.22
C LEU A 59 -5.89 -5.57 -0.39
N LEU A 60 -6.04 -4.65 -1.33
CA LEU A 60 -7.31 -4.39 -2.01
C LEU A 60 -7.71 -5.56 -2.92
N SER A 61 -6.73 -6.17 -3.58
CA SER A 61 -6.94 -7.39 -4.37
C SER A 61 -7.38 -8.56 -3.48
N ASP A 62 -6.74 -8.76 -2.33
CA ASP A 62 -7.12 -9.78 -1.36
C ASP A 62 -8.52 -9.53 -0.78
N ALA A 63 -8.87 -8.26 -0.52
CA ALA A 63 -10.21 -7.87 -0.09
C ALA A 63 -11.26 -8.17 -1.17
N ARG A 64 -10.95 -7.93 -2.45
CA ARG A 64 -11.83 -8.30 -3.56
C ARG A 64 -12.06 -9.80 -3.62
N ALA A 65 -11.01 -10.60 -3.41
CA ALA A 65 -11.14 -12.05 -3.30
C ALA A 65 -12.01 -12.49 -2.10
N VAL A 66 -12.01 -11.75 -0.98
CA VAL A 66 -12.94 -12.01 0.14
C VAL A 66 -14.39 -11.76 -0.28
N VAL A 67 -14.67 -10.64 -0.95
CA VAL A 67 -16.02 -10.30 -1.46
C VAL A 67 -16.51 -11.33 -2.48
N GLU A 68 -15.63 -11.78 -3.39
CA GLU A 68 -15.95 -12.80 -4.39
C GLU A 68 -16.31 -14.16 -3.77
N ARG A 69 -15.69 -14.52 -2.64
CA ARG A 69 -16.02 -15.75 -1.90
C ARG A 69 -17.35 -15.67 -1.15
N GLY A 70 -17.67 -14.48 -0.63
CA GLY A 70 -18.88 -14.27 0.14
C GLY A 70 -19.04 -12.81 0.51
N TRP A 71 -19.99 -12.15 -0.14
CA TRP A 71 -20.37 -10.78 0.16
C TRP A 71 -21.66 -10.75 0.99
N ILE A 72 -21.70 -9.88 1.99
CA ILE A 72 -22.87 -9.66 2.84
C ILE A 72 -23.19 -8.17 3.01
N GLN A 73 -24.41 -7.90 3.47
CA GLN A 73 -24.90 -6.58 3.84
C GLN A 73 -25.29 -6.56 5.32
N HIS A 74 -25.38 -5.36 5.90
CA HIS A 74 -25.90 -5.10 7.25
C HIS A 74 -25.11 -5.73 8.40
N ALA A 75 -23.97 -6.35 8.11
CA ALA A 75 -23.01 -6.89 9.06
C ALA A 75 -21.59 -6.78 8.50
N TRP A 76 -20.57 -6.86 9.35
CA TRP A 76 -19.18 -6.81 8.91
C TRP A 76 -18.67 -8.18 8.45
N PHE A 77 -19.03 -9.22 9.19
CA PHE A 77 -18.58 -10.58 8.94
C PHE A 77 -19.75 -11.57 9.09
N ALA A 78 -19.74 -12.61 8.27
CA ALA A 78 -20.47 -13.86 8.46
C ALA A 78 -19.44 -14.98 8.67
N TYR A 79 -19.61 -15.78 9.71
CA TYR A 79 -18.67 -16.81 10.12
C TYR A 79 -19.38 -18.04 10.68
N VAL A 80 -18.66 -19.15 10.74
CA VAL A 80 -19.14 -20.38 11.36
C VAL A 80 -18.74 -20.41 12.84
N ASP A 81 -19.72 -20.54 13.75
CA ASP A 81 -19.47 -20.68 15.19
C ASP A 81 -18.95 -22.08 15.56
N GLU A 82 -18.60 -22.27 16.83
CA GLU A 82 -18.09 -23.56 17.36
C GLU A 82 -19.08 -24.73 17.20
N HIS A 83 -20.36 -24.44 16.98
CA HIS A 83 -21.41 -25.43 16.78
C HIS A 83 -21.70 -25.68 15.29
N GLY A 84 -20.88 -25.13 14.39
CA GLY A 84 -21.07 -25.27 12.94
C GLY A 84 -22.18 -24.40 12.37
N ARG A 85 -22.69 -23.42 13.13
CA ARG A 85 -23.79 -22.55 12.67
C ARG A 85 -23.25 -21.24 12.13
N GLU A 86 -23.84 -20.76 11.03
CA GLU A 86 -23.54 -19.45 10.50
C GLU A 86 -24.08 -18.35 11.43
N ARG A 87 -23.21 -17.39 11.75
CA ARG A 87 -23.53 -16.20 12.54
C ARG A 87 -22.95 -14.97 11.89
N THR A 88 -23.59 -13.83 12.11
CA THR A 88 -23.08 -12.53 11.68
C THR A 88 -22.53 -11.73 12.86
N ALA A 89 -21.53 -10.89 12.58
CA ALA A 89 -20.98 -9.93 13.53
C ALA A 89 -20.99 -8.53 12.93
N THR A 90 -21.44 -7.56 13.72
CA THR A 90 -21.28 -6.13 13.41
C THR A 90 -19.89 -5.66 13.84
N SER A 91 -19.55 -4.41 13.53
CA SER A 91 -18.28 -3.80 13.94
C SER A 91 -17.99 -3.93 15.44
N ALA A 92 -19.02 -3.81 16.30
CA ALA A 92 -18.90 -3.89 17.75
C ALA A 92 -18.56 -5.31 18.26
N ALA A 93 -18.96 -6.34 17.50
CA ALA A 93 -18.73 -7.75 17.83
C ALA A 93 -17.64 -8.37 16.94
N ALA A 94 -16.87 -7.56 16.21
CA ALA A 94 -15.89 -8.04 15.25
C ALA A 94 -14.85 -8.97 15.89
N VAL A 95 -14.45 -8.71 17.14
CA VAL A 95 -13.49 -9.55 17.88
C VAL A 95 -13.96 -10.99 18.09
N ASP A 96 -15.27 -11.24 18.11
CA ASP A 96 -15.86 -12.58 18.29
C ASP A 96 -15.67 -13.49 17.07
N VAL A 97 -15.22 -12.91 15.95
CA VAL A 97 -14.94 -13.61 14.69
C VAL A 97 -13.52 -14.15 14.66
N GLN A 98 -12.65 -13.71 15.58
CA GLN A 98 -11.22 -14.02 15.51
C GLN A 98 -10.93 -15.52 15.50
N GLY A 99 -10.15 -15.96 14.50
CA GLY A 99 -9.78 -17.36 14.33
C GLY A 99 -10.91 -18.28 13.85
N ARG A 100 -12.11 -17.74 13.57
CA ARG A 100 -13.24 -18.51 13.06
C ARG A 100 -13.27 -18.53 11.54
N PRO A 101 -13.77 -19.61 10.90
CA PRO A 101 -13.91 -19.68 9.45
C PRO A 101 -14.85 -18.59 8.95
N LEU A 102 -14.33 -17.71 8.09
CA LEU A 102 -15.11 -16.65 7.46
C LEU A 102 -15.92 -17.21 6.29
N VAL A 103 -17.23 -16.98 6.30
CA VAL A 103 -18.17 -17.32 5.22
C VAL A 103 -18.33 -16.14 4.28
N GLY A 104 -18.35 -14.91 4.81
CA GLY A 104 -18.42 -13.71 3.98
C GLY A 104 -18.17 -12.43 4.77
N ALA A 105 -18.00 -11.32 4.05
CA ALA A 105 -17.80 -10.01 4.64
C ALA A 105 -18.44 -8.90 3.79
N CYS A 106 -18.79 -7.79 4.42
CA CYS A 106 -19.13 -6.56 3.70
C CYS A 106 -17.87 -5.90 3.13
N LEU A 107 -18.01 -4.83 2.35
CA LEU A 107 -16.87 -4.06 1.81
C LEU A 107 -15.79 -3.73 2.87
N VAL A 108 -16.21 -3.12 3.99
CA VAL A 108 -15.27 -2.72 5.06
C VAL A 108 -14.69 -3.96 5.75
N GLY A 109 -15.53 -4.95 6.04
CA GLY A 109 -15.11 -6.21 6.65
C GLY A 109 -14.11 -6.98 5.77
N ALA A 110 -14.26 -6.94 4.45
CA ALA A 110 -13.37 -7.58 3.50
C ALA A 110 -11.95 -6.99 3.56
N VAL A 111 -11.83 -5.66 3.61
CA VAL A 111 -10.54 -4.97 3.79
C VAL A 111 -9.90 -5.35 5.13
N VAL A 112 -10.68 -5.38 6.20
CA VAL A 112 -10.20 -5.76 7.54
C VAL A 112 -9.77 -7.23 7.58
N SER A 113 -10.55 -8.13 6.99
CA SER A 113 -10.23 -9.56 6.90
C SER A 113 -8.95 -9.80 6.12
N ALA A 114 -8.80 -9.15 4.97
CA ALA A 114 -7.61 -9.26 4.13
C ALA A 114 -6.34 -8.75 4.86
N ALA A 115 -6.49 -7.81 5.79
CA ALA A 115 -5.40 -7.30 6.62
C ALA A 115 -5.06 -8.18 7.83
N GLY A 116 -5.67 -9.36 7.98
CA GLY A 116 -5.43 -10.28 9.09
C GLY A 116 -6.52 -10.27 10.17
N GLY A 117 -7.67 -9.64 9.90
CA GLY A 117 -8.86 -9.74 10.74
C GLY A 117 -9.10 -8.55 11.67
N PRO A 118 -10.09 -8.67 12.57
CA PRO A 118 -10.62 -7.59 13.40
C PRO A 118 -9.57 -6.75 14.15
N HIS A 119 -8.50 -7.36 14.66
CA HIS A 119 -7.45 -6.64 15.39
C HIS A 119 -6.67 -5.63 14.51
N ALA A 120 -6.66 -5.83 13.19
CA ALA A 120 -5.98 -4.94 12.26
C ALA A 120 -6.80 -3.67 11.95
N VAL A 121 -8.06 -3.56 12.37
CA VAL A 121 -9.00 -2.50 11.96
C VAL A 121 -8.47 -1.09 12.20
N HIS A 122 -7.78 -0.86 13.33
CA HIS A 122 -7.20 0.44 13.67
C HIS A 122 -5.76 0.63 13.17
N GLY A 123 -5.21 -0.39 12.51
CA GLY A 123 -3.85 -0.37 11.96
C GLY A 123 -3.71 0.63 10.80
N PRO A 124 -2.55 1.30 10.65
CA PRO A 124 -2.34 2.29 9.59
C PRO A 124 -2.65 1.76 8.19
N ARG A 125 -2.28 0.50 7.90
CA ARG A 125 -2.51 -0.14 6.59
C ARG A 125 -3.99 -0.23 6.24
N VAL A 126 -4.84 -0.68 7.17
CA VAL A 126 -6.30 -0.75 6.96
C VAL A 126 -6.89 0.65 6.78
N GLN A 127 -6.47 1.60 7.61
CA GLN A 127 -6.99 2.97 7.54
C GLN A 127 -6.64 3.63 6.20
N GLN A 128 -5.42 3.43 5.71
CA GLN A 128 -5.01 3.91 4.38
C GLN A 128 -5.75 3.20 3.25
N ALA A 129 -5.99 1.89 3.34
CA ALA A 129 -6.80 1.17 2.37
C ALA A 129 -8.23 1.72 2.31
N LEU A 130 -8.86 1.97 3.46
CA LEU A 130 -10.20 2.56 3.54
C LEU A 130 -10.24 4.00 2.99
N ASP A 131 -9.16 4.77 3.17
CA ASP A 131 -9.04 6.10 2.53
C ASP A 131 -9.03 6.00 1.00
N VAL A 132 -8.32 5.02 0.44
CA VAL A 132 -8.29 4.76 -1.01
C VAL A 132 -9.65 4.28 -1.53
N VAL A 133 -10.31 3.35 -0.81
CA VAL A 133 -11.65 2.85 -1.19
C VAL A 133 -12.69 3.97 -1.14
N TRP A 134 -12.66 4.80 -0.09
CA TRP A 134 -13.56 5.95 -0.03
C TRP A 134 -13.25 6.96 -1.13
N HIS A 135 -11.98 7.19 -1.45
CA HIS A 135 -11.61 8.06 -2.58
C HIS A 135 -12.17 7.53 -3.90
N ALA A 136 -11.99 6.23 -4.18
CA ALA A 136 -12.52 5.56 -5.36
C ALA A 136 -14.06 5.64 -5.46
N LEU A 137 -14.76 5.74 -4.32
CA LEU A 137 -16.21 5.91 -4.29
C LEU A 137 -16.63 7.37 -4.53
N ALA A 138 -15.91 8.32 -3.94
CA ALA A 138 -16.39 9.70 -3.78
C ALA A 138 -15.73 10.71 -4.72
N ARG A 139 -14.65 10.34 -5.41
CA ARG A 139 -13.81 11.23 -6.24
C ARG A 139 -13.52 10.62 -7.60
N ASP A 140 -13.15 11.47 -8.54
CA ASP A 140 -12.73 11.05 -9.88
C ASP A 140 -11.35 10.38 -9.86
N GLU A 141 -11.20 9.34 -10.69
CA GLU A 141 -9.91 8.67 -10.90
C GLU A 141 -8.89 9.67 -11.46
N GLY A 142 -7.89 10.04 -10.64
CA GLY A 142 -6.85 11.00 -11.01
C GLY A 142 -6.72 12.18 -10.06
N GLU A 143 -7.71 12.42 -9.18
CA GLU A 143 -7.53 13.32 -8.05
C GLU A 143 -6.50 12.75 -7.04
N PRO A 144 -5.78 13.60 -6.30
CA PRO A 144 -4.94 13.12 -5.21
C PRO A 144 -5.72 12.54 -4.04
N VAL A 145 -5.25 11.39 -3.54
CA VAL A 145 -5.80 10.81 -2.30
C VAL A 145 -5.43 11.68 -1.10
N LEU A 146 -6.45 12.01 -0.30
CA LEU A 146 -6.29 12.75 0.95
C LEU A 146 -5.94 11.78 2.07
N TRP A 147 -4.64 11.66 2.33
CA TRP A 147 -4.06 10.79 3.35
C TRP A 147 -4.19 11.36 4.77
N CYS A 148 -4.29 10.47 5.75
CA CYS A 148 -4.30 10.80 7.19
C CYS A 148 -5.36 11.84 7.60
N PRO A 149 -6.63 11.68 7.19
CA PRO A 149 -7.68 12.58 7.62
C PRO A 149 -7.91 12.49 9.15
N ALA A 150 -8.53 13.55 9.68
CA ALA A 150 -8.91 13.62 11.10
C ALA A 150 -9.79 12.41 11.50
N PRO A 151 -9.73 11.95 12.77
CA PRO A 151 -10.42 10.72 13.19
C PRO A 151 -11.94 10.71 12.94
N ASP A 152 -12.61 11.84 13.14
CA ASP A 152 -14.04 12.04 12.87
C ASP A 152 -14.36 11.93 11.37
N ILE A 153 -13.50 12.48 10.51
CA ILE A 153 -13.60 12.33 9.06
C ILE A 153 -13.44 10.86 8.67
N ARG A 154 -12.50 10.11 9.27
CA ARG A 154 -12.36 8.66 9.01
C ARG A 154 -13.61 7.90 9.37
N MET A 155 -14.19 8.19 10.53
CA MET A 155 -15.45 7.55 10.94
C MET A 155 -16.61 7.92 9.99
N GLY A 156 -16.64 9.15 9.48
CA GLY A 156 -17.57 9.56 8.42
C GLY A 156 -17.39 8.71 7.15
N ARG A 157 -16.17 8.58 6.65
CA ARG A 157 -15.85 7.79 5.45
C ARG A 157 -16.25 6.32 5.60
N VAL A 158 -15.96 5.70 6.74
CA VAL A 158 -16.37 4.30 7.00
C VAL A 158 -17.89 4.16 7.02
N ARG A 159 -18.62 5.14 7.56
CA ARG A 159 -20.08 5.16 7.52
C ARG A 159 -20.59 5.27 6.09
N ASP A 160 -20.01 6.13 5.26
CA ASP A 160 -20.40 6.26 3.85
C ASP A 160 -20.20 4.95 3.10
N LEU A 161 -19.06 4.29 3.29
CA LEU A 161 -18.75 2.99 2.69
C LEU A 161 -19.75 1.91 3.14
N THR A 162 -20.10 1.90 4.44
CA THR A 162 -21.07 0.95 4.99
C THR A 162 -22.46 1.19 4.40
N SER A 163 -22.91 2.45 4.37
CA SER A 163 -24.21 2.83 3.79
C SER A 163 -24.28 2.51 2.29
N TRP A 164 -23.19 2.73 1.55
CA TRP A 164 -23.11 2.39 0.13
C TRP A 164 -23.13 0.88 -0.14
N ASN A 165 -22.46 0.10 0.71
CA ASN A 165 -22.48 -1.38 0.68
C ASN A 165 -23.89 -1.91 0.99
N ASP A 166 -24.58 -1.30 1.95
CA ASP A 166 -25.85 -1.77 2.48
C ASP A 166 -27.07 -1.25 1.71
N ALA A 167 -26.86 -0.55 0.59
CA ALA A 167 -27.95 -0.14 -0.29
C ALA A 167 -28.68 -1.38 -0.84
N GLY A 168 -30.02 -1.39 -0.81
CA GLY A 168 -30.82 -2.58 -1.16
C GLY A 168 -30.67 -3.06 -2.61
N SER A 169 -30.17 -2.22 -3.51
CA SER A 169 -29.85 -2.58 -4.90
C SER A 169 -28.38 -3.00 -5.11
N ARG A 170 -27.55 -2.95 -4.06
CA ARG A 170 -26.12 -3.26 -4.16
C ARG A 170 -25.92 -4.74 -4.47
N THR A 171 -24.86 -5.03 -5.21
CA THR A 171 -24.48 -6.40 -5.55
C THR A 171 -23.00 -6.66 -5.27
N ALA A 172 -22.62 -7.92 -5.07
CA ALA A 172 -21.23 -8.32 -4.86
C ALA A 172 -20.30 -7.88 -6.02
N PRO A 173 -20.68 -8.02 -7.31
CA PRO A 173 -19.85 -7.55 -8.42
C PRO A 173 -19.58 -6.04 -8.39
N GLU A 174 -20.54 -5.22 -7.97
CA GLU A 174 -20.33 -3.77 -7.85
C GLU A 174 -19.35 -3.43 -6.72
N VAL A 175 -19.42 -4.16 -5.60
CA VAL A 175 -18.48 -4.01 -4.49
C VAL A 175 -17.08 -4.43 -4.92
N GLY A 176 -16.96 -5.54 -5.65
CA GLY A 176 -15.70 -5.97 -6.25
C GLY A 176 -15.15 -4.96 -7.27
N ALA A 177 -16.01 -4.37 -8.09
CA ALA A 177 -15.63 -3.33 -9.04
C ALA A 177 -15.13 -2.06 -8.33
N LEU A 178 -15.73 -1.65 -7.21
CA LEU A 178 -15.23 -0.54 -6.40
C LEU A 178 -13.83 -0.83 -5.84
N LEU A 179 -13.58 -2.05 -5.35
CA LEU A 179 -12.25 -2.45 -4.89
C LEU A 179 -11.22 -2.45 -6.04
N LEU A 180 -11.61 -2.91 -7.23
CA LEU A 180 -10.76 -2.82 -8.42
C LEU A 180 -10.47 -1.37 -8.82
N THR A 181 -11.43 -0.46 -8.67
CA THR A 181 -11.21 0.98 -8.86
C THR A 181 -10.23 1.53 -7.80
N ALA A 182 -10.36 1.11 -6.54
CA ALA A 182 -9.42 1.46 -5.49
C ALA A 182 -8.00 0.96 -5.77
N GLU A 183 -7.84 -0.25 -6.32
CA GLU A 183 -6.55 -0.77 -6.80
C GLU A 183 -5.93 0.19 -7.83
N ARG A 184 -6.71 0.64 -8.83
CA ARG A 184 -6.23 1.61 -9.84
C ARG A 184 -5.84 2.96 -9.23
N VAL A 185 -6.61 3.46 -8.26
CA VAL A 185 -6.27 4.70 -7.54
C VAL A 185 -4.91 4.58 -6.84
N ALA A 186 -4.63 3.46 -6.17
CA ALA A 186 -3.32 3.25 -5.53
C ALA A 186 -2.16 3.17 -6.54
N VAL A 187 -2.39 2.57 -7.71
CA VAL A 187 -1.43 2.55 -8.82
C VAL A 187 -1.17 3.97 -9.35
N HIS A 188 -2.22 4.78 -9.56
CA HIS A 188 -2.06 6.16 -10.00
C HIS A 188 -1.30 7.03 -8.99
N GLU A 189 -1.54 6.85 -7.68
CA GLU A 189 -0.75 7.52 -6.64
C GLU A 189 0.74 7.13 -6.70
N SER A 190 1.03 5.87 -7.00
CA SER A 190 2.40 5.37 -7.18
C SER A 190 3.07 6.01 -8.40
N ALA A 191 2.38 6.05 -9.53
CA ALA A 191 2.86 6.69 -10.76
C ALA A 191 3.15 8.18 -10.53
N ARG A 192 2.22 8.92 -9.89
CA ARG A 192 2.42 10.34 -9.56
C ARG A 192 3.65 10.54 -8.67
N LEU A 193 3.86 9.66 -7.68
CA LEU A 193 5.01 9.75 -6.80
C LEU A 193 6.34 9.48 -7.53
N GLN A 194 6.34 8.56 -8.50
CA GLN A 194 7.48 8.30 -9.38
C GLN A 194 7.78 9.50 -10.29
N GLU A 195 6.78 10.12 -10.89
CA GLU A 195 6.94 11.34 -11.70
C GLU A 195 7.55 12.48 -10.87
N LEU A 196 7.04 12.71 -9.66
CA LEU A 196 7.57 13.72 -8.74
C LEU A 196 9.02 13.42 -8.30
N ARG A 197 9.41 12.14 -8.26
CA ARG A 197 10.80 11.72 -7.99
C ARG A 197 11.70 12.06 -9.16
N VAL A 198 11.29 11.74 -10.39
CA VAL A 198 12.06 12.03 -11.61
C VAL A 198 12.22 13.53 -11.82
N ALA A 199 11.16 14.32 -11.63
CA ALA A 199 11.20 15.77 -11.77
C ALA A 199 12.11 16.49 -10.75
N ARG A 200 12.49 15.80 -9.66
CA ARG A 200 13.34 16.33 -8.58
C ARG A 200 14.74 15.72 -8.54
N ALA A 201 15.03 14.75 -9.41
CA ALA A 201 16.34 14.12 -9.58
C ALA A 201 17.22 14.97 -10.50
#